data_AF-A0A6L7S6Q6-F1
#
_entry.id   AF-A0A6L7S6Q6-F1
#
_cell.length_a   1.000
_cell.length_b   1.000
_cell.length_c   1.000
_cell.angle_alpha   90.00
_cell.angle_beta   90.00
_cell.angle_gamma   90.00
#
_symmetry.space_group_name_H-M   'P 1'
#
loop_
_entity.id
_entity.type
_entity.pdbx_description
1 polymer ?
#
loop_
_entity_poly.entity_id
_entity_poly.type
_entity_poly.pdbx_seq_one_letter_code
_entity_poly.pdbx_strand_id
1 'polypeptide(L)' 'FRHSSYVSGRADAVIVGCGTAGYGFAVRRICACLSDAVT' A
#
# COMPACT_ATOMS: atom_id res chain seq x y z
N PHE A 1 -13.18 -15.72 6.70
CA PHE A 1 -13.08 -14.57 7.62
C PHE A 1 -11.88 -13.65 7.32
N ARG A 2 -10.70 -14.14 6.91
CA ARG A 2 -9.51 -13.28 6.67
C ARG A 2 -9.47 -12.55 5.33
N HIS A 3 -10.37 -12.87 4.40
CA HIS A 3 -10.38 -12.26 3.06
C HIS A 3 -11.00 -10.85 3.03
N SER A 4 -11.78 -10.48 4.05
CA SER A 4 -12.41 -9.16 4.11
C SER A 4 -11.65 -8.25 5.07
N SER A 5 -11.37 -7.03 4.62
CA SER A 5 -10.68 -5.98 5.37
C SER A 5 -11.47 -4.68 5.22
N TYR A 6 -11.93 -4.12 6.34
CA TYR A 6 -12.65 -2.84 6.37
C TYR A 6 -11.79 -1.66 5.90
N VAL A 7 -10.47 -1.77 6.04
CA VAL A 7 -9.51 -0.71 5.67
C VAL A 7 -9.20 -0.75 4.17
N SER A 8 -9.28 -1.91 3.54
CA SER A 8 -8.89 -2.09 2.14
C SER A 8 -9.74 -1.28 1.16
N GLY A 9 -10.99 -0.95 1.50
CA GLY A 9 -11.84 -0.08 0.66
C GLY A 9 -11.45 1.40 0.68
N ARG A 10 -10.65 1.85 1.65
CA ARG A 10 -10.13 3.22 1.77
C ARG A 10 -8.68 3.36 1.29
N ALA A 11 -7.95 2.26 1.15
CA ALA A 11 -6.53 2.29 0.82
C ALA A 11 -6.31 2.44 -0.70
N ASP A 12 -5.31 3.23 -1.09
CA ASP A 12 -4.91 3.38 -2.50
C ASP A 12 -4.26 2.10 -3.07
N ALA A 13 -3.69 1.26 -2.20
CA ALA A 13 -3.11 -0.02 -2.56
C ALA A 13 -3.04 -0.95 -1.33
N VAL A 14 -3.10 -2.26 -1.58
CA VAL A 14 -2.97 -3.31 -0.55
C VAL A 14 -1.87 -4.28 -0.96
N ILE A 15 -0.89 -4.48 -0.07
CA ILE A 15 0.25 -5.40 -0.28
C ILE A 15 0.17 -6.50 0.79
N VAL A 16 0.13 -7.77 0.37
CA VAL A 16 0.00 -8.94 1.26
C VAL A 16 0.97 -10.04 0.85
N GLY A 17 1.44 -10.84 1.83
CA GLY A 17 2.29 -12.00 1.56
C GLY A 17 3.79 -11.73 1.34
N CYS A 18 4.23 -10.46 1.39
CA CYS A 18 5.63 -10.09 1.13
C CYS A 18 6.54 -10.04 2.37
N GLY A 19 6.11 -10.57 3.52
CA GLY A 19 6.87 -10.50 4.78
C GLY A 19 7.33 -9.07 5.11
N THR A 20 8.55 -8.92 5.64
CA THR A 20 9.13 -7.61 5.97
C THR A 20 9.45 -6.76 4.73
N ALA A 21 9.70 -7.37 3.57
CA ALA A 21 9.93 -6.64 2.32
C ALA A 21 8.69 -5.84 1.88
N GLY A 22 7.49 -6.25 2.30
CA GLY A 22 6.23 -5.54 2.03
C GLY A 22 6.24 -4.08 2.49
N TYR A 23 6.93 -3.76 3.59
CA TYR A 23 7.05 -2.38 4.06
C TYR A 23 7.87 -1.52 3.10
N GLY A 24 8.95 -2.06 2.51
CA GLY A 24 9.73 -1.37 1.49
C GLY A 24 8.92 -1.05 0.25
N PHE A 25 8.09 -2.00 -0.20
CA PHE A 25 7.16 -1.77 -1.31
C PHE A 25 6.10 -0.70 -0.97
N ALA A 26 5.57 -0.69 0.26
CA ALA A 26 4.61 0.32 0.70
C ALA A 26 5.22 1.74 0.70
N VAL A 27 6.43 1.90 1.26
CA VAL A 27 7.14 3.19 1.26
C VAL A 27 7.40 3.68 -0.17
N ARG A 28 7.88 2.80 -1.04
CA ARG A 28 8.10 3.14 -2.45
C ARG A 28 6.82 3.59 -3.15
N ARG A 29 5.68 2.93 -2.89
CA ARG A 29 4.37 3.32 -3.44
C ARG A 29 3.95 4.71 -2.95
N ILE A 30 4.12 4.99 -1.66
CA ILE A 30 3.82 6.30 -1.07
C ILE A 30 4.67 7.40 -1.73
N CYS A 31 5.99 7.19 -1.85
CA CYS A 31 6.88 8.15 -2.53
C CYS A 31 6.47 8.41 -3.99
N ALA A 32 6.07 7.38 -4.73
CA ALA A 32 5.56 7.52 -6.08
C ALA A 32 4.26 8.34 -6.13
N CYS A 33 3.29 8.05 -5.24
CA CYS A 33 2.05 8.83 -5.14
C CYS A 33 2.33 10.31 -4.86
N LEU A 34 3.24 10.60 -3.92
CA LEU A 34 3.59 11.97 -3.56
C LEU A 34 4.29 12.71 -4.69
N SER A 35 5.09 12.00 -5.48
CA SER A 35 5.79 12.59 -6.64
C SER A 35 4.81 12.97 -7.75
N ASP A 36 3.84 12.10 -8.04
CA ASP A 36 2.76 12.40 -8.99
C ASP A 36 1.90 13.57 -8.51
N ALA A 37 1.60 13.66 -7.21
CA ALA A 37 0.74 14.70 -6.66
C ALA A 37 1.39 16.10 -6.58
N VAL A 38 2.73 16.17 -6.66
CA VAL A 38 3.49 17.43 -6.62
C VAL A 38 3.65 18.07 -8.01
N THR A 39 3.38 17.31 -9.08
CA THR A 39 3.43 17.79 -10.47
C THR A 39 2.08 18.35 -10.90
#